data_AF-A0A939YNX5-F1
#
_entry.id   AF-A0A939YNX5-F1
#
_cell.length_a   1.000
_cell.length_b   1.000
_cell.length_c   1.000
_cell.angle_alpha   90.00
_cell.angle_beta   90.00
_cell.angle_gamma   90.00
#
_symmetry.space_group_name_H-M   'P 1'
#
loop_
_entity.id
_entity.type
_entity.pdbx_description
1 polymer ?
#
loop_
_entity_poly.entity_id
_entity_poly.type
_entity_poly.pdbx_seq_one_letter_code
_entity_poly.pdbx_strand_id
1 'polypeptide(L)'
;MEDRYIFEKEYSLAADAVREGYKAFQKKFILKKSYIFTALFLILAADFIHAAFKNPSNYLCYLLIALCLAFAFREWYNPKKSRRTIVDTISNSGAVYRLSVADTYADIATVSAPAPVEVTDAEGETVEEPLPEPTRIPFDSEYALDETDSCFCLYYGKTVFYIVPKDGMSEEEMKIIRSTYKSSAEADKN
;
A
#
# COMPACT_ATOMS: atom_id res chain seq x y z
N MET A 1 -7.93 -26.72 -14.61
CA MET A 1 -6.59 -26.60 -15.19
C MET A 1 -5.66 -26.54 -14.01
N GLU A 2 -4.69 -27.45 -13.91
CA GLU A 2 -3.66 -27.38 -12.86
C GLU A 2 -2.80 -26.15 -13.16
N ASP A 3 -2.96 -25.11 -12.35
CA ASP A 3 -2.11 -23.93 -12.40
C ASP A 3 -0.67 -24.39 -12.07
N ARG A 4 0.22 -24.35 -13.07
CA ARG A 4 1.62 -24.74 -12.91
C ARG A 4 2.39 -23.57 -12.31
N TYR A 5 2.50 -23.54 -11.00
CA TYR A 5 3.37 -22.61 -10.32
C TYR A 5 4.83 -23.01 -10.52
N ILE A 6 5.65 -22.02 -10.87
CA ILE A 6 7.11 -22.14 -10.95
C ILE A 6 7.68 -22.20 -9.54
N PHE A 7 7.06 -21.50 -8.60
CA PHE A 7 7.52 -21.35 -7.24
C PHE A 7 6.36 -20.99 -6.31
N GLU A 8 6.37 -21.56 -5.10
CA GLU A 8 5.45 -21.21 -4.01
C GLU A 8 6.22 -21.02 -2.71
N LYS A 9 5.83 -20.01 -1.92
CA LYS A 9 6.46 -19.73 -0.64
C LYS A 9 5.52 -19.09 0.35
N GLU A 10 5.52 -19.65 1.55
CA GLU A 10 4.88 -19.05 2.70
C GLU A 10 5.82 -18.09 3.40
N TYR A 11 5.31 -16.93 3.79
CA TYR A 11 6.06 -15.88 4.46
C TYR A 11 5.19 -15.11 5.45
N SER A 12 5.82 -14.62 6.51
CA SER A 12 5.24 -13.69 7.47
C SER A 12 5.79 -12.29 7.25
N LEU A 13 4.97 -11.27 7.48
CA LEU A 13 5.38 -9.89 7.31
C LEU A 13 5.96 -9.30 8.60
N ALA A 14 7.30 -9.21 8.65
CA ALA A 14 7.99 -8.48 9.70
C ALA A 14 7.76 -6.97 9.58
N ALA A 15 7.73 -6.27 10.72
CA ALA A 15 7.42 -4.84 10.79
C ALA A 15 8.36 -3.97 9.94
N ASP A 16 9.62 -4.36 9.82
CA ASP A 16 10.62 -3.62 9.05
C ASP A 16 10.35 -3.72 7.55
N ALA A 17 10.06 -4.92 7.04
CA ALA A 17 9.68 -5.13 5.65
C ALA A 17 8.40 -4.37 5.28
N VAL A 18 7.38 -4.40 6.14
CA VAL A 18 6.13 -3.65 5.92
C VAL A 18 6.41 -2.15 5.90
N ARG A 19 7.23 -1.65 6.81
CA ARG A 19 7.57 -0.23 6.90
C ARG A 19 8.32 0.26 5.69
N GLU A 20 9.30 -0.50 5.21
CA GLU A 20 10.07 -0.17 4.01
C GLU A 20 9.21 -0.24 2.75
N GLY A 21 8.48 -1.35 2.56
CA GLY A 21 7.64 -1.52 1.38
C GLY A 21 6.54 -0.47 1.31
N TYR A 22 5.84 -0.20 2.42
CA TYR A 22 4.81 0.83 2.42
C TYR A 22 5.37 2.24 2.23
N LYS A 23 6.60 2.52 2.69
CA LYS A 23 7.28 3.79 2.42
C LYS A 23 7.61 3.92 0.92
N ALA A 24 8.02 2.86 0.25
CA ALA A 24 8.23 2.84 -1.20
C ALA A 24 6.92 3.16 -1.95
N PHE A 25 5.83 2.47 -1.60
CA PHE A 25 4.49 2.75 -2.13
C PHE A 25 4.06 4.21 -1.92
N GLN A 26 4.21 4.73 -0.70
CA GLN A 26 3.86 6.12 -0.39
C GLN A 26 4.64 7.12 -1.25
N LYS A 27 5.95 6.92 -1.43
CA LYS A 27 6.79 7.80 -2.25
C LYS A 27 6.37 7.79 -3.72
N LYS A 28 5.95 6.63 -4.22
CA LYS A 28 5.53 6.43 -5.61
C LYS A 28 4.16 7.06 -5.90
N PHE A 29 3.16 6.83 -5.03
CA PHE A 29 1.76 7.14 -5.35
C PHE A 29 1.12 8.24 -4.50
N ILE A 30 1.54 8.43 -3.25
CA ILE A 30 0.80 9.27 -2.27
C ILE A 30 1.51 10.60 -1.99
N LEU A 31 2.80 10.57 -1.68
CA LEU A 31 3.53 11.71 -1.11
C LEU A 31 3.56 12.91 -2.07
N LYS A 32 3.78 12.69 -3.37
CA LYS A 32 3.81 13.78 -4.36
C LYS A 32 2.52 14.60 -4.31
N LYS A 33 1.37 13.92 -4.34
CA LYS A 33 0.05 14.56 -4.29
C LYS A 33 -0.16 15.30 -2.97
N SER A 34 0.09 14.64 -1.84
CA SER A 34 -0.05 15.24 -0.49
C SER A 34 0.82 16.50 -0.32
N TYR A 35 2.07 16.49 -0.79
CA TYR A 35 2.95 17.66 -0.73
C TYR A 35 2.44 18.82 -1.61
N ILE A 36 1.94 18.53 -2.82
CA ILE A 36 1.37 19.56 -3.71
C ILE A 36 0.16 20.23 -3.05
N PHE A 37 -0.78 19.45 -2.51
CA PHE A 37 -1.96 20.03 -1.83
C PHE A 37 -1.58 20.79 -0.56
N THR A 38 -0.63 20.27 0.22
CA THR A 38 -0.12 20.98 1.40
C THR A 38 0.47 22.34 1.01
N ALA A 39 1.32 22.39 -0.01
CA ALA A 39 1.89 23.64 -0.51
C ALA A 39 0.83 24.60 -1.03
N LEU A 40 -0.16 24.11 -1.77
CA LEU A 40 -1.27 24.91 -2.29
C LEU A 40 -2.09 25.56 -1.17
N PHE A 41 -2.43 24.80 -0.12
CA PHE A 41 -3.15 25.35 1.03
C PHE A 41 -2.32 26.37 1.82
N LEU A 42 -0.99 26.18 1.90
CA LEU A 42 -0.11 27.15 2.55
C LEU A 42 0.00 28.47 1.75
N ILE A 43 0.07 28.38 0.42
CA ILE A 43 0.05 29.57 -0.46
C ILE A 43 -1.28 30.32 -0.30
N LEU A 44 -2.40 29.60 -0.32
CA LEU A 44 -3.72 30.18 -0.14
C LEU A 44 -3.89 30.82 1.25
N ALA A 45 -3.36 30.18 2.30
CA ALA A 45 -3.33 30.76 3.63
C ALA A 45 -2.53 32.07 3.66
N ALA A 46 -1.39 32.14 2.97
CA ALA A 46 -0.58 33.36 2.89
C ALA A 46 -1.32 34.51 2.20
N ASP A 47 -2.10 34.22 1.15
CA ASP A 47 -2.93 35.22 0.48
C ASP A 47 -4.03 35.77 1.42
N PHE A 48 -4.71 34.89 2.16
CA PHE A 48 -5.69 35.34 3.15
C PHE A 48 -5.07 36.11 4.32
N ILE A 49 -3.83 35.77 4.73
CA ILE A 49 -3.09 36.54 5.72
C ILE A 49 -2.82 37.96 5.19
N HIS A 50 -2.38 38.10 3.94
CA HIS A 50 -2.18 39.40 3.30
C HIS A 50 -3.47 40.21 3.21
N ALA A 51 -4.59 39.57 2.87
CA ALA A 51 -5.90 40.20 2.85
C ALA A 51 -6.35 40.66 4.25
N ALA A 52 -6.10 39.86 5.29
CA ALA A 52 -6.41 40.21 6.67
C ALA A 52 -5.60 41.42 7.17
N PHE A 53 -4.34 41.57 6.73
CA PHE A 53 -3.55 42.78 7.04
C PHE A 53 -4.12 44.05 6.41
N LYS A 54 -4.68 43.98 5.20
CA LYS A 54 -5.31 45.14 4.55
C LYS A 54 -6.66 45.49 5.15
N ASN A 55 -7.46 44.48 5.53
CA ASN A 55 -8.80 44.65 6.08
C ASN A 55 -8.99 43.79 7.35
N PRO A 56 -8.48 44.25 8.51
CA PRO A 56 -8.48 43.46 9.75
C PRO A 56 -9.87 43.26 10.37
N SER A 57 -10.89 44.00 9.93
CA SER A 57 -12.28 43.79 10.37
C SER A 57 -12.95 42.58 9.71
N ASN A 58 -12.32 41.97 8.69
CA ASN A 58 -12.91 40.86 7.97
C ASN A 58 -12.64 39.51 8.67
N TYR A 59 -13.53 39.15 9.60
CA TYR A 59 -13.50 37.86 10.30
C TYR A 59 -13.50 36.63 9.39
N LEU A 60 -14.04 36.75 8.17
CA LEU A 60 -14.05 35.66 7.19
C LEU A 60 -12.63 35.27 6.76
N CYS A 61 -11.72 36.24 6.60
CA CYS A 61 -10.32 35.97 6.26
C CYS A 61 -9.64 35.10 7.32
N TYR A 62 -9.86 35.39 8.61
CA TYR A 62 -9.31 34.60 9.71
C TYR A 62 -9.86 33.16 9.75
N LEU A 63 -11.15 32.98 9.47
CA LEU A 63 -11.76 31.65 9.35
C LEU A 63 -11.13 30.86 8.19
N LEU A 64 -10.96 31.49 7.02
CA LEU A 64 -10.37 30.83 5.86
C LEU A 64 -8.90 30.47 6.08
N ILE A 65 -8.12 31.29 6.79
CA ILE A 65 -6.75 30.96 7.20
C ILE A 65 -6.75 29.70 8.06
N ALA A 66 -7.59 29.65 9.09
CA ALA A 66 -7.68 28.50 9.98
C ALA A 66 -8.07 27.23 9.21
N LEU A 67 -9.01 27.34 8.27
CA LEU A 67 -9.45 26.23 7.42
C LEU A 67 -8.33 25.73 6.49
N CYS A 68 -7.58 26.64 5.85
CA CYS A 68 -6.45 26.29 5.00
C CYS A 68 -5.35 25.56 5.78
N LEU A 69 -5.02 26.06 6.98
CA LEU A 69 -4.05 25.42 7.87
C LEU A 69 -4.52 24.05 8.33
N ALA A 70 -5.81 23.89 8.66
CA ALA A 70 -6.39 22.60 9.02
C ALA A 70 -6.27 21.58 7.88
N PHE A 71 -6.57 21.97 6.63
CA PHE A 71 -6.42 21.09 5.48
C PHE A 71 -4.95 20.78 5.17
N ALA A 72 -4.05 21.77 5.23
CA ALA A 72 -2.62 21.54 5.07
C ALA A 72 -2.08 20.55 6.11
N PHE A 73 -2.47 20.72 7.38
CA PHE A 73 -2.09 19.81 8.44
C PHE A 73 -2.65 18.40 8.22
N ARG A 74 -3.91 18.27 7.79
CA ARG A 74 -4.54 16.98 7.47
C ARG A 74 -3.80 16.26 6.34
N GLU A 75 -3.51 16.94 5.24
CA GLU A 75 -2.82 16.36 4.08
C GLU A 75 -1.39 15.91 4.43
N TRP A 76 -0.70 16.64 5.30
CA TRP A 76 0.64 16.26 5.78
C TRP A 76 0.62 15.11 6.79
N TYR A 77 -0.36 15.11 7.71
CA TYR A 77 -0.44 14.15 8.82
C TYR A 77 -0.99 12.78 8.37
N ASN A 78 -1.95 12.76 7.45
CA ASN A 78 -2.61 11.54 6.99
C ASN A 78 -1.62 10.45 6.50
N PRO A 79 -0.65 10.74 5.61
CA PRO A 79 0.33 9.74 5.17
C PRO A 79 1.16 9.17 6.33
N LYS A 80 1.57 10.02 7.29
CA LYS A 80 2.36 9.57 8.44
C LYS A 80 1.55 8.65 9.36
N LYS A 81 0.29 9.01 9.65
CA LYS A 81 -0.59 8.19 10.47
C LYS A 81 -0.91 6.87 9.79
N SER A 82 -1.29 6.90 8.51
CA SER A 82 -1.63 5.71 7.72
C SER A 82 -0.50 4.67 7.72
N ARG A 83 0.76 5.11 7.51
CA ARG A 83 1.92 4.21 7.59
C ARG A 83 2.03 3.52 8.93
N ARG A 84 1.89 4.27 10.02
CA ARG A 84 2.00 3.70 11.38
C ARG A 84 0.89 2.68 11.61
N THR A 85 -0.35 3.03 11.28
CA THR A 85 -1.50 2.13 11.42
C THR A 85 -1.32 0.85 10.61
N ILE A 86 -0.93 0.93 9.34
CA ILE A 86 -0.76 -0.25 8.48
C ILE A 86 0.39 -1.14 8.96
N VAL A 87 1.53 -0.54 9.33
CA VAL A 87 2.66 -1.30 9.89
C VAL A 87 2.22 -2.00 11.18
N ASP A 88 1.58 -1.29 12.10
CA ASP A 88 1.13 -1.85 13.37
C ASP A 88 0.09 -2.96 13.15
N THR A 89 -0.89 -2.77 12.26
CA THR A 89 -1.93 -3.77 11.95
C THR A 89 -1.32 -5.02 11.32
N ILE A 90 -0.52 -4.90 10.26
CA ILE A 90 0.02 -6.07 9.55
C ILE A 90 1.04 -6.81 10.42
N SER A 91 1.91 -6.10 11.14
CA SER A 91 2.94 -6.75 11.96
C SER A 91 2.36 -7.49 13.16
N ASN A 92 1.29 -6.94 13.76
CA ASN A 92 0.60 -7.59 14.86
C ASN A 92 -0.49 -8.57 14.39
N SER A 93 -0.75 -8.64 13.07
CA SER A 93 -1.78 -9.53 12.54
C SER A 93 -1.42 -10.99 12.71
N GLY A 94 -0.14 -11.35 12.87
CA GLY A 94 0.31 -12.75 12.91
C GLY A 94 -0.06 -13.58 11.68
N ALA A 95 -0.52 -12.94 10.59
CA ALA A 95 -0.99 -13.61 9.40
C ALA A 95 0.19 -14.17 8.59
N VAL A 96 -0.01 -15.38 8.05
CA VAL A 96 0.92 -16.03 7.13
C VAL A 96 0.34 -15.92 5.72
N TYR A 97 1.16 -15.40 4.82
CA TYR A 97 0.82 -15.24 3.41
C TYR A 97 1.56 -16.26 2.57
N ARG A 98 1.02 -16.59 1.42
CA ARG A 98 1.65 -17.44 0.41
C ARG A 98 1.71 -16.69 -0.91
N LEU A 99 2.91 -16.62 -1.47
CA LEU A 99 3.17 -16.17 -2.83
C LEU A 99 3.32 -17.40 -3.72
N SER A 100 2.52 -17.50 -4.76
CA SER A 100 2.64 -18.50 -5.81
C SER A 100 2.89 -17.78 -7.14
N VAL A 101 4.04 -18.05 -7.79
CA VAL A 101 4.44 -17.39 -9.04
C VAL A 101 4.27 -18.37 -10.20
N ALA A 102 3.49 -17.99 -11.19
CA ALA A 102 3.35 -18.68 -12.49
C ALA A 102 4.10 -17.92 -13.59
N ASP A 103 4.06 -18.42 -14.83
CA ASP A 103 4.74 -17.77 -15.97
C ASP A 103 4.15 -16.40 -16.32
N THR A 104 2.85 -16.22 -16.11
CA THR A 104 2.09 -15.04 -16.58
C THR A 104 1.43 -14.24 -15.47
N TYR A 105 1.45 -14.74 -14.22
CA TYR A 105 0.83 -14.07 -13.08
C TYR A 105 1.46 -14.53 -11.75
N ALA A 106 1.18 -13.80 -10.68
CA ALA A 106 1.43 -14.22 -9.30
C ALA A 106 0.13 -14.21 -8.50
N ASP A 107 -0.10 -15.25 -7.69
CA ASP A 107 -1.21 -15.34 -6.76
C ASP A 107 -0.70 -15.10 -5.33
N ILE A 108 -1.44 -14.28 -4.58
CA ILE A 108 -1.14 -14.01 -3.17
C ILE A 108 -2.35 -14.41 -2.34
N ALA A 109 -2.16 -15.37 -1.44
CA ALA A 109 -3.20 -15.92 -0.59
C ALA A 109 -2.84 -15.77 0.89
N THR A 110 -3.84 -15.54 1.73
CA THR A 110 -3.68 -15.66 3.19
C THR A 110 -3.84 -17.13 3.57
N VAL A 111 -2.82 -17.73 4.18
CA VAL A 111 -2.82 -19.14 4.60
C VAL A 111 -3.37 -19.29 6.00
N SER A 112 -3.02 -18.37 6.89
CA SER A 112 -3.54 -18.36 8.24
C SER A 112 -3.67 -16.93 8.76
N ALA A 113 -4.72 -16.70 9.53
CA ALA A 113 -4.91 -15.51 10.36
C ALA A 113 -5.18 -15.99 11.80
N PRO A 114 -4.60 -15.38 12.83
CA PRO A 114 -4.67 -15.87 14.22
C PRO A 114 -6.03 -15.64 14.90
N ALA A 115 -7.01 -15.05 14.22
CA ALA A 115 -8.39 -15.03 14.66
C ALA A 115 -9.27 -15.59 13.52
N PRO A 116 -10.19 -16.53 13.81
CA PRO A 116 -11.34 -16.72 12.95
C PRO A 116 -12.05 -15.37 12.87
N VAL A 117 -12.38 -14.91 11.67
CA VAL A 117 -13.22 -13.72 11.54
C VAL A 117 -14.62 -14.17 11.95
N GLU A 118 -14.92 -14.06 13.23
CA GLU A 118 -16.21 -14.40 13.79
C GLU A 118 -17.21 -13.31 13.41
N VAL A 119 -18.07 -13.62 12.45
CA VAL A 119 -19.18 -12.76 12.05
C VAL A 119 -20.46 -13.38 12.57
N THR A 120 -21.20 -12.62 13.38
CA THR A 120 -22.60 -12.93 13.67
C THR A 120 -23.41 -12.70 12.41
N ASP A 121 -24.04 -13.75 11.90
CA ASP A 121 -25.00 -13.65 10.81
C ASP A 121 -26.28 -12.91 11.23
N ALA A 122 -27.22 -12.73 10.30
CA ALA A 122 -28.47 -12.02 10.56
C ALA A 122 -29.37 -12.75 11.58
N GLU A 123 -29.09 -14.03 11.82
CA GLU A 123 -29.78 -14.94 12.71
C GLU A 123 -29.12 -15.02 14.11
N GLY A 124 -27.96 -14.38 14.28
CA GLY A 124 -27.22 -14.30 15.55
C GLY A 124 -26.31 -15.50 15.82
N GLU A 125 -26.02 -16.32 14.81
CA GLU A 125 -25.04 -17.41 14.90
C GLU A 125 -23.64 -16.88 14.54
N THR A 126 -22.64 -17.24 15.35
CA THR A 126 -21.25 -16.90 15.08
C THR A 126 -20.70 -17.85 14.02
N VAL A 127 -20.50 -17.35 12.80
CA VAL A 127 -19.94 -18.12 11.68
C VAL A 127 -18.48 -17.73 11.47
N GLU A 128 -17.64 -18.74 11.21
CA GLU A 128 -16.25 -18.54 10.80
C GLU A 128 -16.22 -17.99 9.36
N GLU A 129 -15.84 -16.72 9.16
CA GLU A 129 -15.68 -16.20 7.81
C GLU A 129 -14.52 -16.93 7.11
N PRO A 130 -14.71 -17.39 5.87
CA PRO A 130 -13.62 -17.98 5.10
C PRO A 130 -12.51 -16.96 4.86
N LEU A 131 -11.28 -17.46 4.78
CA LEU A 131 -10.12 -16.64 4.40
C LEU A 131 -10.37 -15.97 3.04
N PRO A 132 -9.84 -14.75 2.84
CA PRO A 132 -10.04 -14.03 1.59
C PRO A 132 -9.52 -14.83 0.40
N GLU A 133 -10.22 -14.69 -0.74
CA GLU A 133 -9.81 -15.32 -1.99
C GLU A 133 -8.39 -14.87 -2.41
N PRO A 134 -7.58 -15.76 -3.00
CA PRO A 134 -6.27 -15.39 -3.53
C PRO A 134 -6.37 -14.24 -4.52
N THR A 135 -5.52 -13.24 -4.35
CA THR A 135 -5.45 -12.12 -5.29
C THR A 135 -4.46 -12.44 -6.39
N ARG A 136 -4.96 -12.48 -7.63
CA ARG A 136 -4.16 -12.70 -8.84
C ARG A 136 -3.63 -11.40 -9.41
N ILE A 137 -2.33 -11.34 -9.63
CA ILE A 137 -1.60 -10.22 -10.23
C ILE A 137 -1.05 -10.68 -11.58
N PRO A 138 -1.67 -10.29 -12.70
CA PRO A 138 -1.14 -10.61 -14.02
C PRO A 138 0.11 -9.78 -14.33
N PHE A 139 1.06 -10.36 -15.06
CA PHE A 139 2.31 -9.71 -15.48
C PHE A 139 2.11 -8.97 -16.82
N ASP A 140 1.22 -7.98 -16.82
CA ASP A 140 0.93 -7.12 -17.97
C ASP A 140 1.50 -5.70 -17.78
N SER A 141 1.11 -4.75 -18.64
CA SER A 141 1.51 -3.33 -18.59
C SER A 141 1.24 -2.61 -17.25
N GLU A 142 0.28 -3.08 -16.45
CA GLU A 142 -0.06 -2.49 -15.15
C GLU A 142 0.77 -3.05 -14.00
N TYR A 143 1.51 -4.13 -14.24
CA TYR A 143 2.41 -4.71 -13.26
C TYR A 143 3.68 -3.87 -13.11
N ALA A 144 4.02 -3.57 -11.85
CA ALA A 144 5.31 -3.00 -11.52
C ALA A 144 5.93 -3.73 -10.33
N LEU A 145 7.25 -3.80 -10.34
CA LEU A 145 8.05 -4.36 -9.26
C LEU A 145 9.07 -3.31 -8.81
N ASP A 146 9.04 -2.94 -7.53
CA ASP A 146 10.15 -2.20 -6.91
C ASP A 146 10.88 -3.12 -5.93
N GLU A 147 12.20 -3.08 -5.92
CA GLU A 147 13.04 -3.83 -4.98
C GLU A 147 13.65 -2.86 -3.95
N THR A 148 13.49 -3.17 -2.66
CA THR A 148 14.19 -2.52 -1.54
C THR A 148 15.21 -3.47 -0.93
N ASP A 149 15.97 -3.03 0.07
CA ASP A 149 16.96 -3.88 0.72
C ASP A 149 16.29 -5.07 1.44
N SER A 150 15.15 -4.86 2.09
CA SER A 150 14.45 -5.89 2.88
C SER A 150 13.31 -6.63 2.14
N CYS A 151 12.74 -6.07 1.07
CA CYS A 151 11.54 -6.63 0.44
C CYS A 151 11.41 -6.33 -1.05
N PHE A 152 10.56 -7.11 -1.72
CA PHE A 152 10.00 -6.82 -3.04
C PHE A 152 8.60 -6.22 -2.87
N CYS A 153 8.30 -5.22 -3.69
CA CYS A 153 7.04 -4.51 -3.71
C CYS A 153 6.36 -4.74 -5.05
N LEU A 154 5.31 -5.56 -5.06
CA LEU A 154 4.52 -5.86 -6.25
C LEU A 154 3.35 -4.88 -6.30
N TYR A 155 3.16 -4.25 -7.46
CA TYR A 155 2.05 -3.35 -7.71
C TYR A 155 1.26 -3.83 -8.92
N TYR A 156 -0.06 -3.70 -8.84
CA TYR A 156 -0.93 -3.80 -10.00
C TYR A 156 -1.81 -2.55 -10.07
N GLY A 157 -1.55 -1.72 -11.07
CA GLY A 157 -2.16 -0.40 -11.20
C GLY A 157 -1.84 0.52 -10.01
N LYS A 158 -2.86 1.13 -9.42
CA LYS A 158 -2.73 2.06 -8.25
C LYS A 158 -3.44 1.56 -6.99
N THR A 159 -4.13 0.43 -7.08
CA THR A 159 -5.05 -0.06 -6.05
C THR A 159 -4.52 -1.30 -5.35
N VAL A 160 -3.78 -2.15 -6.06
CA VAL A 160 -3.26 -3.41 -5.51
C VAL A 160 -1.77 -3.29 -5.27
N PHE A 161 -1.36 -3.58 -4.05
CA PHE A 161 0.04 -3.52 -3.61
C PHE A 161 0.31 -4.59 -2.58
N TYR A 162 1.38 -5.37 -2.80
CA TYR A 162 1.82 -6.41 -1.88
C TYR A 162 3.31 -6.29 -1.58
N ILE A 163 3.64 -6.66 -0.34
CA ILE A 163 5.00 -6.69 0.18
C ILE A 163 5.40 -8.15 0.31
N VAL A 164 6.55 -8.50 -0.25
CA VAL A 164 7.14 -9.82 -0.17
C VAL A 164 8.52 -9.67 0.47
N PRO A 165 8.72 -10.10 1.72
CA PRO A 165 10.01 -9.98 2.40
C PRO A 165 11.03 -10.90 1.73
N LYS A 166 12.29 -10.46 1.68
CA LYS A 166 13.41 -11.29 1.20
C LYS A 166 13.92 -12.26 2.28
N ASP A 167 13.53 -12.03 3.52
CA ASP A 167 13.91 -12.90 4.63
C ASP A 167 13.35 -14.32 4.41
N GLY A 168 14.22 -15.32 4.54
CA GLY A 168 13.88 -16.72 4.25
C GLY A 168 13.77 -17.09 2.76
N MET A 169 14.07 -16.17 1.83
CA MET A 169 14.15 -16.47 0.39
C MET A 169 15.56 -16.85 -0.06
N SER A 170 15.66 -17.83 -0.96
CA SER A 170 16.91 -18.18 -1.61
C SER A 170 17.23 -17.21 -2.76
N GLU A 171 18.51 -17.14 -3.16
CA GLU A 171 18.93 -16.35 -4.33
C GLU A 171 18.25 -16.79 -5.64
N GLU A 172 17.85 -18.05 -5.75
CA GLU A 172 17.11 -18.56 -6.92
C GLU A 172 15.68 -18.05 -6.93
N GLU A 173 14.99 -18.09 -5.78
CA GLU A 173 13.64 -17.56 -5.59
C GLU A 173 13.60 -16.05 -5.88
N MET A 174 14.59 -15.30 -5.37
CA MET A 174 14.71 -13.86 -5.63
C MET A 174 14.96 -13.56 -7.12
N LYS A 175 15.70 -14.42 -7.84
CA LYS A 175 15.87 -14.27 -9.29
C LYS A 175 14.57 -14.49 -10.06
N ILE A 176 13.75 -15.46 -9.63
CA ILE A 176 12.43 -15.70 -10.24
C ILE A 176 11.54 -14.46 -10.10
N ILE A 177 11.48 -13.87 -8.90
CA ILE A 177 10.70 -12.63 -8.67
C ILE A 177 11.23 -11.51 -9.57
N ARG A 178 12.56 -11.31 -9.65
CA ARG A 178 13.15 -10.31 -10.55
C ARG A 178 12.87 -10.57 -12.03
N SER A 179 12.73 -11.83 -12.47
CA SER A 179 12.40 -12.14 -13.87
C SER A 179 10.95 -11.82 -14.23
N THR A 180 10.02 -11.80 -13.26
CA THR A 180 8.61 -11.41 -13.53
C THR A 180 8.50 -10.03 -14.19
N TYR A 181 9.35 -9.07 -13.78
CA TYR A 181 9.38 -7.73 -14.36
C TYR A 181 9.91 -7.73 -15.81
N LYS A 182 10.80 -8.66 -16.16
CA LYS A 182 11.27 -8.80 -17.55
C LYS A 182 10.18 -9.39 -18.43
N SER A 183 9.47 -10.39 -17.91
CA SER A 183 8.34 -11.02 -18.62
C SER A 183 7.22 -10.03 -18.90
N SER A 184 6.87 -9.14 -17.95
CA SER A 184 5.88 -8.07 -18.23
C SER A 184 6.37 -7.08 -19.28
N ALA A 185 7.65 -6.71 -19.27
CA ALA A 185 8.23 -5.80 -20.27
C ALA A 185 8.32 -6.42 -21.69
N GLU A 186 8.32 -7.75 -21.80
CA GLU A 186 8.26 -8.48 -23.06
C GLU A 186 6.83 -8.67 -23.56
N ALA A 187 5.86 -8.84 -22.66
CA ALA A 187 4.43 -8.89 -22.99
C ALA A 187 3.92 -7.59 -23.63
N ASP A 188 4.48 -6.44 -23.25
CA ASP A 188 4.15 -5.12 -23.82
C ASP A 188 4.63 -4.89 -25.27
N LYS A 189 5.46 -5.79 -25.83
CA LYS A 189 6.02 -5.65 -27.19
C LYS A 189 5.27 -6.43 -28.27
N ASN A 190 4.32 -7.27 -27.90
CA ASN A 190 3.46 -8.04 -28.81
C ASN A 190 2.05 -7.47 -28.86
#